data_AF-A0A4Y9MCH0-F1
#
_entry.id   AF-A0A4Y9MCH0-F1
#
_cell.length_a   1.000
_cell.length_b   1.000
_cell.length_c   1.000
_cell.angle_alpha   90.00
_cell.angle_beta   90.00
_cell.angle_gamma   90.00
#
_symmetry.space_group_name_H-M   'P 1'
#
loop_
_entity.id
_entity.type
_entity.pdbx_description
1 polymer ?
#
loop_
_entity_poly.entity_id
_entity_poly.type
_entity_poly.pdbx_seq_one_letter_code
_entity_poly.pdbx_strand_id
1 'polypeptide(L)'
;MPNVNVTYEQMEDAASRLTNGQAEIDGMLGQLQALVQNLVAEGYVTDSSSKAFQASYDSFTQGARQTIAGLEGMSSYLNQAAATFRDADTQLSGALGG
;
A
#
# COMPACT_ATOMS: atom_id res chain seq x y z
N MET A 1 12.34 26.03 11.37
CA MET A 1 11.70 24.73 11.66
C MET A 1 10.51 24.65 10.72
N PRO A 2 10.38 23.65 9.83
CA PRO A 2 9.19 23.57 9.01
C PRO A 2 8.04 23.24 9.95
N ASN A 3 7.21 24.23 10.25
CA ASN A 3 5.90 24.01 10.84
C ASN A 3 5.13 23.27 9.77
N VAL A 4 5.14 21.95 9.86
CA VAL A 4 4.38 21.07 8.99
C VAL A 4 2.91 21.31 9.32
N ASN A 5 2.34 22.35 8.70
CA ASN A 5 0.92 22.59 8.64
C ASN A 5 0.32 21.55 7.69
N VAL A 6 0.39 20.27 8.06
CA VAL A 6 -0.35 19.25 7.33
C VAL A 6 -1.82 19.52 7.59
N THR A 7 -2.53 20.00 6.58
CA THR A 7 -3.99 20.14 6.63
C THR A 7 -4.62 18.76 6.57
N TYR A 8 -5.87 18.62 7.03
CA TYR A 8 -6.61 17.36 6.88
C TYR A 8 -6.68 16.91 5.41
N GLU A 9 -6.76 17.85 4.46
CA GLU A 9 -6.75 17.56 3.02
C GLU A 9 -5.43 16.92 2.57
N GLN A 10 -4.30 17.40 3.09
CA GLN A 10 -3.00 16.82 2.79
C GLN A 10 -2.84 15.42 3.38
N MET A 11 -3.44 15.14 4.55
CA MET A 11 -3.48 13.78 5.10
C MET A 11 -4.34 12.85 4.24
N GLU A 12 -5.52 13.30 3.81
CA GLU A 12 -6.42 12.53 2.95
C GLU A 12 -5.79 12.27 1.57
N ASP A 13 -5.12 13.25 0.96
CA ASP A 13 -4.39 13.08 -0.29
C ASP A 13 -3.23 12.09 -0.14
N ALA A 14 -2.43 12.21 0.94
CA ALA A 14 -1.37 11.26 1.23
C ALA A 14 -1.91 9.84 1.44
N ALA A 15 -3.00 9.67 2.20
CA ALA A 15 -3.65 8.38 2.40
C ALA A 15 -4.11 7.76 1.07
N SER A 16 -4.77 8.55 0.22
CA SER A 16 -5.20 8.14 -1.11
C SER A 16 -4.03 7.67 -1.98
N ARG A 17 -2.93 8.43 -2.00
CA ARG A 17 -1.71 8.05 -2.75
C ARG A 17 -1.09 6.75 -2.24
N LEU A 18 -1.06 6.53 -0.93
CA LEU A 18 -0.55 5.28 -0.34
C LEU A 18 -1.41 4.08 -0.75
N THR A 19 -2.73 4.22 -0.68
CA THR A 19 -3.67 3.17 -1.12
C THR A 19 -3.53 2.88 -2.62
N ASN A 20 -3.43 3.91 -3.45
CA ASN A 20 -3.26 3.75 -4.89
C ASN A 20 -1.92 3.08 -5.23
N GLY A 21 -0.83 3.51 -4.59
CA GLY A 21 0.49 2.91 -4.77
C GLY A 21 0.54 1.45 -4.35
N GLN A 22 -0.16 1.08 -3.26
CA GLN A 22 -0.29 -0.32 -2.85
C GLN A 22 -0.99 -1.16 -3.93
N ALA A 23 -2.13 -0.69 -4.46
CA ALA A 23 -2.89 -1.39 -5.49
C ALA A 23 -2.06 -1.55 -6.78
N GLU A 24 -1.28 -0.54 -7.15
CA GLU A 24 -0.37 -0.59 -8.30
C GLU A 24 0.71 -1.66 -8.11
N ILE A 25 1.34 -1.71 -6.92
CA ILE A 25 2.36 -2.71 -6.62
C ILE A 25 1.76 -4.12 -6.60
N ASP A 26 0.60 -4.34 -5.98
CA ASP A 26 -0.02 -5.66 -5.95
C ASP A 26 -0.41 -6.14 -7.38
N GLY A 27 -0.89 -5.22 -8.21
CA GLY A 27 -1.15 -5.48 -9.63
C GLY A 27 0.12 -5.90 -10.38
N MET A 28 1.22 -5.18 -10.18
CA MET A 28 2.52 -5.52 -10.79
C MET A 28 3.05 -6.88 -10.31
N LEU A 29 2.96 -7.17 -9.01
CA LEU A 29 3.34 -8.46 -8.44
C LEU A 29 2.53 -9.61 -9.06
N GLY A 30 1.23 -9.42 -9.26
CA GLY A 30 0.37 -10.40 -9.93
C GLY A 30 0.78 -10.65 -11.39
N GLN A 31 1.08 -9.59 -12.15
CA GLN A 31 1.53 -9.70 -13.54
C GLN A 31 2.84 -10.49 -13.66
N LEU A 32 3.82 -10.18 -12.80
CA LEU A 32 5.09 -10.87 -12.83
C LEU A 32 4.97 -12.33 -12.36
N GLN A 33 4.09 -12.62 -11.40
CA GLN A 33 3.80 -14.00 -10.98
C GLN A 33 3.20 -14.82 -12.14
N ALA A 34 2.29 -14.24 -12.92
CA ALA A 34 1.70 -14.89 -14.09
C ALA A 34 2.76 -15.16 -15.18
N LEU A 35 3.67 -14.21 -15.43
CA LEU A 35 4.78 -14.39 -16.35
C LEU A 35 5.67 -15.57 -15.94
N VAL A 36 6.04 -15.65 -14.66
CA VAL A 36 6.86 -16.75 -14.12
C VAL A 36 6.16 -18.09 -14.27
N GLN A 37 4.86 -18.17 -13.96
CA GLN A 37 4.07 -19.39 -14.14
C GLN A 37 4.05 -19.84 -15.61
N ASN A 38 3.90 -18.90 -16.55
CA ASN A 38 3.91 -19.22 -17.98
C ASN A 38 5.28 -19.76 -18.43
N LEU A 39 6.39 -19.12 -18.02
CA LEU A 39 7.74 -19.58 -18.37
C LEU A 39 8.03 -20.99 -17.81
N VAL A 40 7.55 -21.27 -16.60
CA VAL A 40 7.67 -22.60 -15.99
C VAL A 40 6.82 -23.63 -16.74
N ALA A 41 5.59 -23.28 -17.13
CA ALA A 41 4.67 -24.15 -17.87
C ALA A 41 5.16 -24.44 -19.31
N GLU A 42 5.80 -23.46 -19.96
CA GLU A 42 6.36 -23.58 -21.31
C GLU A 42 7.66 -24.41 -21.36
N GLY A 43 8.16 -24.88 -20.21
CA GLY A 43 9.31 -25.78 -20.14
C GLY A 43 10.67 -25.09 -20.25
N TYR A 44 10.77 -23.81 -19.85
CA TYR A 44 12.01 -23.02 -19.88
C TYR A 44 13.14 -23.62 -19.01
N VAL A 45 12.83 -24.58 -18.13
CA VAL A 45 13.79 -25.19 -17.20
C VAL A 45 13.48 -26.66 -16.95
N THR A 46 14.52 -27.46 -16.67
CA THR A 46 14.39 -28.86 -16.24
C THR A 46 13.54 -28.98 -14.96
N ASP A 47 12.81 -30.09 -14.81
CA ASP A 47 11.77 -30.31 -13.76
C ASP A 47 12.13 -29.90 -12.32
N SER A 48 13.41 -29.92 -11.93
CA SER A 48 13.84 -29.54 -10.58
C SER A 48 14.13 -28.04 -10.43
N SER A 49 14.71 -27.42 -11.45
CA SER A 49 15.11 -26.00 -11.42
C SER A 49 13.91 -25.07 -11.60
N SER A 50 12.92 -25.48 -12.40
CA SER A 50 11.64 -24.79 -12.57
C SER A 50 10.83 -24.73 -11.27
N LYS A 51 10.77 -25.83 -10.51
CA LYS A 51 10.10 -25.88 -9.20
C LYS A 51 10.78 -24.99 -8.16
N ALA A 52 12.12 -25.01 -8.09
CA ALA A 52 12.87 -24.16 -7.16
C ALA A 52 12.71 -22.67 -7.48
N PHE A 53 12.69 -22.32 -8.77
CA PHE A 53 12.44 -20.96 -9.23
C PHE A 53 11.02 -20.50 -8.85
N GLN A 54 10.00 -21.33 -9.13
CA GLN A 54 8.62 -21.04 -8.76
C GLN A 54 8.46 -20.82 -7.25
N ALA A 55 9.01 -21.72 -6.42
CA ALA A 55 8.95 -21.57 -4.96
C ALA A 55 9.66 -20.30 -4.46
N SER A 56 10.79 -19.94 -5.07
CA SER A 56 11.51 -18.70 -4.75
C SER A 56 10.68 -17.47 -5.10
N TYR A 57 9.99 -17.51 -6.25
CA TYR A 57 9.14 -16.42 -6.71
C TYR A 57 7.88 -16.26 -5.84
N ASP A 58 7.23 -17.36 -5.47
CA ASP A 58 6.06 -17.32 -4.57
C ASP A 58 6.45 -16.73 -3.20
N SER A 59 7.62 -17.10 -2.68
CA SER A 59 8.16 -16.52 -1.43
C SER A 59 8.43 -15.02 -1.55
N PHE A 60 8.98 -14.58 -2.70
CA PHE A 60 9.18 -13.16 -3.00
C PHE A 60 7.85 -12.41 -3.05
N THR A 61 6.87 -12.90 -3.80
CA THR A 61 5.54 -12.27 -3.91
C THR A 61 4.86 -12.18 -2.54
N GLN A 62 4.98 -13.21 -1.71
CA GLN A 62 4.43 -13.18 -0.35
C GLN A 62 5.11 -12.13 0.54
N GLY A 63 6.44 -12.06 0.53
CA GLY A 63 7.19 -11.05 1.30
C GLY A 63 6.93 -9.63 0.81
N ALA A 64 6.81 -9.43 -0.50
CA ALA A 64 6.46 -8.15 -1.09
C ALA A 64 5.05 -7.70 -0.67
N ARG A 65 4.06 -8.61 -0.74
CA ARG A 65 2.69 -8.35 -0.25
C ARG A 65 2.66 -8.00 1.23
N GLN A 66 3.40 -8.72 2.06
CA GLN A 66 3.54 -8.43 3.49
C GLN A 66 4.10 -7.02 3.72
N THR A 67 5.08 -6.61 2.90
CA THR A 67 5.73 -5.30 3.01
C THR A 67 4.77 -4.18 2.64
N ILE A 68 4.06 -4.31 1.52
CA ILE A 68 3.12 -3.26 1.04
C ILE A 68 1.83 -3.22 1.85
N ALA A 69 1.44 -4.28 2.56
CA ALA A 69 0.34 -4.24 3.52
C ALA A 69 0.57 -3.21 4.63
N GLY A 70 1.84 -2.86 4.93
CA GLY A 70 2.16 -1.75 5.83
C GLY A 70 1.64 -0.40 5.34
N LEU A 71 1.46 -0.21 4.03
CA LEU A 71 0.91 1.01 3.45
C LEU A 71 -0.58 1.20 3.80
N GLU A 72 -1.35 0.11 3.95
CA GLU A 72 -2.75 0.19 4.43
C GLU A 72 -2.82 0.77 5.84
N GLY A 73 -1.94 0.31 6.73
CA GLY A 73 -1.88 0.82 8.10
C GLY A 73 -1.56 2.31 8.14
N MET A 74 -0.63 2.77 7.30
CA MET A 74 -0.28 4.19 7.19
C MET A 74 -1.43 5.02 6.60
N SER A 75 -2.08 4.53 5.55
CA SER A 75 -3.25 5.18 4.93
C SER A 75 -4.41 5.30 5.93
N SER A 76 -4.71 4.22 6.66
CA SER A 76 -5.72 4.20 7.72
C SER A 76 -5.41 5.22 8.83
N TYR A 77 -4.16 5.26 9.30
CA TYR A 77 -3.72 6.24 10.28
C TYR A 77 -3.93 7.69 9.81
N LEU A 78 -3.52 8.00 8.58
CA LEU A 78 -3.66 9.35 8.02
C LEU A 78 -5.12 9.77 7.90
N ASN A 79 -6.01 8.88 7.44
CA ASN A 79 -7.44 9.14 7.38
C ASN A 79 -8.05 9.38 8.77
N GLN A 80 -7.66 8.57 9.77
CA GLN A 80 -8.13 8.72 11.15
C GLN A 80 -7.65 10.05 11.77
N ALA A 81 -6.40 10.42 11.51
CA ALA A 81 -5.82 11.69 11.96
C ALA A 81 -6.57 12.87 11.32
N ALA A 82 -6.81 12.84 10.01
CA ALA A 82 -7.54 13.87 9.28
C ALA A 82 -8.95 14.10 9.86
N ALA A 83 -9.69 13.01 10.11
CA ALA A 83 -11.02 13.07 10.71
C ALA A 83 -10.98 13.68 12.12
N THR A 84 -10.03 13.25 12.95
CA THR A 84 -9.89 13.75 14.33
C THR A 84 -9.61 15.26 14.35
N PHE A 85 -8.73 15.74 13.47
CA PHE A 85 -8.42 17.17 13.38
C PHE A 85 -9.61 18.00 12.88
N ARG A 86 -10.36 17.49 11.89
CA ARG A 86 -11.58 18.14 11.38
C ARG A 86 -12.64 18.28 12.46
N ASP A 87 -12.85 17.24 13.26
CA ASP A 87 -13.82 17.26 14.36
C ASP A 87 -13.42 18.24 15.45
N ALA A 88 -12.13 18.26 15.82
CA ALA A 88 -11.61 19.20 16.81
C ALA A 88 -11.77 20.67 16.36
N ASP A 89 -11.49 20.98 15.10
CA ASP A 89 -11.65 22.31 14.52
C ASP A 89 -13.12 22.75 14.50
N THR A 90 -14.03 21.83 14.14
CA THR A 90 -15.48 22.06 14.17
C THR A 90 -15.99 22.36 15.59
N GLN A 91 -15.47 21.66 16.60
CA GLN A 91 -15.83 21.91 18.00
C GLN A 91 -15.30 23.27 18.50
N LEU A 92 -14.05 23.61 18.17
CA LEU A 92 -13.43 24.88 18.57
C LEU A 92 -14.13 26.09 17.93
N SER A 93 -14.45 26.00 16.64
CA SER A 93 -15.21 27.05 15.94
C SER A 93 -16.63 27.20 16.50
N GLY A 94 -17.31 26.10 16.84
CA GLY A 94 -18.61 26.13 17.51
C GLY A 94 -18.57 26.78 18.90
N ALA A 95 -17.49 26.59 19.65
CA ALA A 95 -17.30 27.19 20.98
C ALA A 95 -16.96 28.68 20.95
N LEU A 96 -16.38 29.18 19.85
CA LEU A 96 -16.08 30.61 19.66
C LEU A 96 -17.25 31.39 19.03
N GLY A 97 -18.15 30.70 18.33
CA GLY A 97 -19.29 31.30 17.62
C GLY A 97 -20.60 31.36 18.41
N GLY A 98 -20.67 30.78 19.62
CA GLY A 98 -21.80 30.83 20.55
C GLY A 98 -21.50 31.67 21.79
#